data_AF-A0A349FGE0-F1
#
_entry.id   AF-A0A349FGE0-F1
#
_cell.length_a   1.000
_cell.length_b   1.000
_cell.length_c   1.000
_cell.angle_alpha   90.00
_cell.angle_beta   90.00
_cell.angle_gamma   90.00
#
_symmetry.space_group_name_H-M   'P 1'
#
loop_
_entity.id
_entity.type
_entity.pdbx_description
1 polymer ?
#
loop_
_entity_poly.entity_id
_entity_poly.type
_entity_poly.pdbx_seq_one_letter_code
_entity_poly.pdbx_strand_id
1 'polypeptide(L)' 'MKVGIIMGSKSDWPTMKLAAEMLDTFGVSYETKVVSAHRTPQLLADYATSAKERGLKVIIAGAGGAAHFPGMAAAFTSLP' A
#
# COMPACT_ATOMS: atom_id res chain seq x y z
N MET A 1 -7.78 7.24 12.40
CA MET A 1 -6.61 6.44 11.96
C MET A 1 -6.66 6.34 10.44
N LYS A 2 -5.52 6.44 9.73
CA LYS A 2 -5.49 6.36 8.26
C LYS A 2 -4.60 5.20 7.79
N VAL A 3 -5.10 4.35 6.90
CA VAL A 3 -4.38 3.18 6.33
C VAL A 3 -4.08 3.43 4.85
N GLY A 4 -2.91 3.00 4.37
CA GLY A 4 -2.58 3.00 2.95
C GLY A 4 -2.73 1.63 2.33
N ILE A 5 -3.51 1.46 1.28
CA ILE A 5 -3.62 0.21 0.51
C ILE A 5 -2.88 0.41 -0.82
N ILE A 6 -1.81 -0.33 -1.05
CA ILE A 6 -1.02 -0.24 -2.27
C ILE A 6 -0.95 -1.58 -3.00
N MET A 7 -0.90 -1.52 -4.33
CA MET A 7 -0.86 -2.71 -5.17
C MET A 7 -0.07 -2.48 -6.46
N GLY A 8 0.54 -3.55 -6.98
CA GLY A 8 1.40 -3.51 -8.17
C GLY A 8 0.66 -3.21 -9.47
N SER A 9 -0.62 -3.58 -9.55
CA SER A 9 -1.45 -3.52 -10.75
C SER A 9 -2.92 -3.27 -10.42
N LYS A 10 -3.67 -2.65 -11.35
CA LYS A 10 -5.13 -2.57 -11.26
C LYS A 10 -5.80 -3.94 -11.24
N SER A 11 -5.16 -4.96 -11.84
CA SER A 11 -5.62 -6.34 -11.80
C SER A 11 -5.64 -6.95 -10.41
N ASP A 12 -4.91 -6.37 -9.45
CA ASP A 12 -4.87 -6.83 -8.05
C ASP A 12 -6.09 -6.31 -7.25
N TRP A 13 -6.78 -5.28 -7.76
CA TRP A 13 -7.87 -4.61 -7.07
C TRP A 13 -9.01 -5.54 -6.64
N PRO A 14 -9.48 -6.53 -7.44
CA PRO A 14 -10.52 -7.45 -7.00
C PRO A 14 -10.19 -8.20 -5.71
N THR A 15 -8.91 -8.43 -5.42
CA THR A 15 -8.43 -9.01 -4.15
C THR A 15 -8.24 -7.94 -3.10
N MET A 16 -7.55 -6.84 -3.44
CA MET A 16 -7.20 -5.79 -2.48
C MET A 16 -8.41 -5.02 -1.95
N LYS A 17 -9.52 -4.96 -2.71
CA LYS A 17 -10.76 -4.33 -2.25
C LYS A 17 -11.35 -4.98 -1.00
N LEU A 18 -11.05 -6.26 -0.75
CA LEU A 18 -11.50 -6.94 0.47
C LEU A 18 -10.92 -6.29 1.73
N ALA A 19 -9.68 -5.78 1.67
CA ALA A 19 -9.10 -5.00 2.76
C ALA A 19 -9.82 -3.65 2.94
N ALA A 20 -10.16 -2.99 1.83
CA ALA A 20 -10.92 -1.72 1.85
C ALA A 20 -12.31 -1.92 2.46
N GLU A 21 -13.06 -2.94 2.04
CA GLU A 21 -14.40 -3.28 2.55
C GLU A 21 -14.38 -3.57 4.07
N MET A 22 -13.33 -4.22 4.57
CA MET A 22 -13.17 -4.41 6.02
C MET A 22 -12.86 -3.10 6.75
N LEU A 23 -12.01 -2.24 6.20
CA LEU A 23 -11.74 -0.93 6.81
C LEU A 23 -12.98 -0.03 6.83
N ASP A 24 -13.80 -0.06 5.77
CA ASP A 24 -15.11 0.60 5.73
C ASP A 24 -16.03 0.08 6.85
N THR A 25 -16.10 -1.24 7.03
CA THR A 25 -16.91 -1.88 8.08
C THR A 25 -16.52 -1.38 9.48
N PHE A 26 -15.24 -1.14 9.72
CA PHE A 26 -14.72 -0.61 10.99
C PHE A 26 -14.67 0.93 11.07
N GLY A 27 -15.09 1.64 10.02
CA GLY A 27 -15.04 3.11 9.97
C GLY A 27 -13.60 3.68 9.95
N VAL A 28 -12.63 2.93 9.44
CA VAL A 28 -11.23 3.35 9.35
C VAL A 28 -10.96 3.98 7.99
N SER A 29 -10.57 5.25 7.95
CA SER A 29 -10.23 5.92 6.71
C SER A 29 -9.01 5.30 6.03
N TYR A 30 -9.03 5.20 4.70
CA TYR A 30 -7.90 4.70 3.94
C TYR A 30 -7.69 5.45 2.63
N GLU A 31 -6.54 5.21 2.00
CA GLU A 31 -6.25 5.61 0.62
C GLU A 31 -5.82 4.38 -0.19
N THR A 32 -6.05 4.41 -1.50
CA THR A 32 -5.65 3.33 -2.41
C THR A 32 -4.72 3.87 -3.49
N LYS A 33 -3.63 3.16 -3.82
CA LYS A 33 -2.74 3.56 -4.92
C LYS A 33 -2.19 2.36 -5.68
N VAL A 34 -2.10 2.49 -7.01
CA VAL A 34 -1.35 1.53 -7.84
C VAL A 34 0.10 2.01 -7.94
N VAL A 35 1.03 1.22 -7.43
CA VAL A 35 2.46 1.49 -7.38
C VAL A 35 3.21 0.19 -7.61
N SER A 36 4.21 0.18 -8.49
CA SER A 36 4.93 -1.04 -8.85
C SER A 36 6.40 -0.96 -8.47
N ALA A 37 6.89 -1.96 -7.72
CA ALA A 37 8.33 -2.07 -7.40
C ALA A 37 9.21 -2.18 -8.65
N HIS A 38 8.74 -2.87 -9.69
CA HIS A 38 9.53 -3.13 -10.89
C HIS A 38 9.36 -2.06 -11.98
N ARG A 39 8.17 -1.46 -12.09
CA ARG A 39 7.86 -0.50 -13.17
C ARG A 39 7.98 0.96 -12.74
N THR A 40 7.73 1.25 -11.46
CA THR A 40 7.75 2.62 -10.91
C THR A 40 8.44 2.64 -9.54
N PRO A 41 9.72 2.21 -9.43
CA PRO A 41 10.40 2.06 -8.14
C PRO A 41 10.52 3.37 -7.36
N GLN A 42 10.78 4.49 -8.04
CA GLN A 42 10.87 5.80 -7.38
C GLN A 42 9.54 6.20 -6.74
N LEU A 43 8.43 5.99 -7.46
CA LEU A 43 7.10 6.29 -6.93
C LEU A 43 6.76 5.45 -5.69
N LEU A 44 7.25 4.21 -5.60
CA LEU A 44 7.13 3.37 -4.42
C LEU A 44 7.93 3.94 -3.25
N ALA A 45 9.19 4.30 -3.48
CA ALA A 45 10.05 4.91 -2.46
C ALA A 45 9.45 6.22 -1.93
N ASP A 46 8.99 7.10 -2.83
CA ASP A 46 8.37 8.38 -2.48
C ASP A 46 7.07 8.18 -1.67
N TYR A 47 6.25 7.21 -2.08
CA TYR A 47 5.02 6.87 -1.37
C TYR A 47 5.30 6.39 0.06
N ALA A 48 6.23 5.45 0.22
CA ALA A 48 6.55 4.83 1.50
C ALA A 48 7.25 5.81 2.46
N THR A 49 8.21 6.59 1.96
CA THR A 49 8.98 7.57 2.75
C THR A 49 8.06 8.67 3.29
N SER A 50 7.15 9.19 2.46
CA SER A 50 6.21 10.25 2.88
C SER A 50 4.99 9.75 3.67
N ALA A 51 4.75 8.44 3.74
CA ALA A 51 3.51 7.88 4.30
C ALA A 51 3.23 8.35 5.74
N LYS A 52 4.25 8.35 6.60
CA LYS A 52 4.12 8.75 8.00
C LYS A 52 3.76 10.23 8.15
N GLU A 53 4.39 11.10 7.36
CA GLU A 53 4.13 12.54 7.34
C GLU A 53 2.71 12.85 6.84
N ARG A 54 2.21 12.06 5.89
CA ARG A 54 0.82 12.13 5.40
C ARG A 54 -0.21 11.56 6.39
N GLY A 55 0.22 11.16 7.59
CA GLY A 55 -0.65 10.70 8.68
C GLY A 55 -1.05 9.22 8.61
N LEU A 56 -0.46 8.44 7.71
CA LEU A 56 -0.71 7.00 7.64
C LEU A 56 -0.16 6.31 8.90
N LYS A 57 -0.86 5.27 9.35
CA LYS A 57 -0.49 4.46 10.52
C LYS A 57 -0.08 3.04 10.16
N VAL A 58 -0.57 2.52 9.03
CA VAL A 58 -0.30 1.16 8.52
C VAL A 58 -0.31 1.19 6.99
N ILE A 59 0.50 0.34 6.34
CA ILE A 59 0.46 0.11 4.90
C ILE A 59 0.12 -1.37 4.61
N ILE A 60 -0.97 -1.59 3.87
CA ILE A 60 -1.35 -2.89 3.33
C ILE A 60 -0.86 -2.96 1.88
N ALA A 61 0.13 -3.80 1.60
CA ALA A 61 0.75 -3.93 0.27
C ALA A 61 0.44 -5.29 -0.36
N GLY A 62 -0.21 -5.30 -1.53
CA GLY A 62 -0.53 -6.51 -2.30
C GLY A 62 0.37 -6.73 -3.50
N ALA A 63 0.81 -7.99 -3.71
CA ALA A 63 1.59 -8.40 -4.86
C ALA A 63 1.39 -9.88 -5.20
N GLY A 64 1.67 -10.26 -6.46
CA GLY A 64 1.66 -11.65 -6.93
C GLY A 64 2.94 -12.02 -7.68
N GLY A 65 3.21 -13.31 -7.83
CA GLY A 65 4.42 -13.82 -8.49
C GLY A 65 5.68 -13.59 -7.65
N ALA A 66 6.70 -12.94 -8.23
CA ALA A 66 7.89 -12.48 -7.50
C ALA A 66 7.53 -11.27 -6.61
N ALA A 67 6.92 -11.55 -5.46
CA ALA A 67 6.24 -10.59 -4.59
C ALA A 67 7.20 -9.77 -3.70
N HIS A 68 8.20 -9.10 -4.30
CA HIS A 68 9.14 -8.23 -3.56
C HIS A 68 8.51 -6.91 -3.09
N PHE A 69 7.36 -6.54 -3.64
CA PHE A 69 6.76 -5.22 -3.44
C PHE A 69 6.48 -4.85 -1.97
N PRO A 70 5.91 -5.72 -1.12
CA PRO A 70 5.74 -5.39 0.31
C PRO A 70 7.07 -5.17 1.03
N GLY A 71 8.07 -6.02 0.77
CA GLY A 71 9.40 -5.89 1.36
C GLY A 71 10.11 -4.60 0.95
N MET A 72 10.00 -4.22 -0.34
CA MET A 72 10.54 -2.95 -0.83
C MET A 72 9.84 -1.75 -0.19
N ALA A 73 8.52 -1.78 -0.01
CA ALA A 73 7.80 -0.71 0.68
C ALA A 73 8.28 -0.57 2.14
N ALA A 74 8.42 -1.69 2.86
CA ALA A 74 8.88 -1.72 4.23
C ALA A 74 10.32 -1.19 4.39
N ALA A 75 11.18 -1.36 3.40
CA ALA A 75 12.55 -0.84 3.43
C ALA A 75 12.63 0.70 3.45
N PHE A 76 11.57 1.40 3.01
CA PHE A 76 11.53 2.87 2.91
C PHE A 76 10.69 3.54 4.00
N THR A 77 10.17 2.78 4.98
CA THR A 77 9.32 3.37 6.02
C THR A 77 9.45 2.64 7.35
N SER A 78 9.12 3.34 8.43
CA SER A 78 9.02 2.75 9.78
C SER A 78 7.61 2.31 10.13
N LEU A 79 6.64 2.54 9.22
CA LEU A 79 5.27 2.11 9.43
C LEU A 79 5.15 0.60 9.26
N PRO A 80 4.31 -0.06 10.07
CA PRO A 80 3.95 -1.46 9.86
C PRO A 80 3.13 -1.65 8.58
#